data_AF-A0A087U7E3-F1
#
_entry.id   AF-A0A087U7E3-F1
#
_cell.length_a   1.000
_cell.length_b   1.000
_cell.length_c   1.000
_cell.angle_alpha   90.00
_cell.angle_beta   90.00
_cell.angle_gamma   90.00
#
_symmetry.space_group_name_H-M   'P 1'
#
loop_
_entity.id
_entity.type
_entity.pdbx_description
1 polymer ?
#
loop_
_entity_poly.entity_id
_entity_poly.type
_entity_poly.pdbx_seq_one_letter_code
_entity_poly.pdbx_strand_id
1 'polypeptide(L)'
;MNEPSSKKFPSTLRSFALTLHFYPSKAYDFVRETFAKSLPHPQTLRKWYANVGGGPGFTQEVHDTLKSKVSKSKSVIVCSLMVDEMCIRRKVEWTGKKLCGLIDYGTDTNDDSL
;
A
#
# COMPACT_ATOMS: atom_id res chain seq x y z
N MET A 1 -19.13 19.32 25.59
CA MET A 1 -17.86 18.58 25.64
C MET A 1 -18.07 17.28 24.87
N ASN A 2 -17.54 17.15 23.66
CA ASN A 2 -17.67 15.91 22.89
C ASN A 2 -16.39 15.10 23.07
N GLU A 3 -16.47 14.00 23.80
CA GLU A 3 -15.40 13.01 23.87
C GLU A 3 -15.09 12.48 22.46
N PRO A 4 -13.82 12.30 22.08
CA PRO A 4 -13.49 11.65 20.83
C PRO A 4 -13.82 10.16 20.96
N SER A 5 -15.05 9.80 20.56
CA SER A 5 -15.49 8.42 20.43
C SER A 5 -14.57 7.69 19.45
N SER A 6 -13.60 6.94 19.96
CA SER A 6 -12.74 6.02 19.21
C SER A 6 -13.54 4.80 18.74
N LYS A 7 -14.56 5.03 17.92
CA LYS A 7 -15.30 3.97 17.23
C LYS A 7 -14.44 3.46 16.09
N LYS A 8 -14.02 2.19 16.18
CA LYS A 8 -13.33 1.51 15.08
C LYS A 8 -14.29 1.39 13.90
N PHE A 9 -13.84 1.82 12.71
CA PHE A 9 -14.63 1.66 11.49
C PHE A 9 -14.78 0.17 11.16
N PRO A 10 -15.97 -0.28 10.71
CA PRO A 10 -16.15 -1.65 10.23
C PRO A 10 -15.17 -1.98 9.09
N SER A 11 -14.71 -3.23 9.04
CA SER A 11 -13.79 -3.70 8.00
C SER A 11 -14.36 -3.48 6.59
N THR A 12 -15.65 -3.77 6.39
CA THR A 12 -16.35 -3.54 5.11
C THR A 12 -16.32 -2.07 4.69
N LEU A 13 -16.56 -1.15 5.62
CA LEU A 13 -16.51 0.29 5.34
C LEU A 13 -15.09 0.76 5.04
N ARG A 14 -14.08 0.24 5.76
CA ARG A 14 -12.68 0.50 5.48
C ARG A 14 -12.29 0.04 4.08
N SER A 15 -12.66 -1.18 3.70
CA SER A 15 -12.39 -1.71 2.35
C SER A 15 -13.07 -0.87 1.28
N PHE A 16 -14.36 -0.56 1.44
CA PHE A 16 -15.08 0.32 0.52
C PHE A 16 -14.40 1.69 0.34
N ALA A 17 -14.06 2.35 1.46
CA ALA A 17 -13.43 3.66 1.45
C ALA A 17 -12.04 3.63 0.78
N LEU A 18 -11.22 2.62 1.08
CA LEU A 18 -9.89 2.47 0.49
C LEU A 18 -9.98 2.18 -1.02
N THR A 19 -10.89 1.31 -1.45
CA THR A 19 -11.09 0.99 -2.87
C THR A 19 -11.55 2.22 -3.64
N LEU A 20 -12.56 2.94 -3.14
CA LEU A 20 -13.08 4.13 -3.81
C LEU A 20 -12.02 5.24 -3.92
N HIS A 21 -11.23 5.44 -2.87
CA HIS A 21 -10.14 6.42 -2.87
C HIS A 21 -8.93 6.00 -3.72
N PHE A 22 -8.65 4.70 -3.84
CA PHE A 22 -7.52 4.17 -4.62
C PHE A 22 -7.67 4.44 -6.13
N TYR A 23 -8.90 4.42 -6.66
CA TYR A 23 -9.16 4.69 -8.07
C TYR A 23 -9.21 6.20 -8.36
N PRO A 24 -10.34 6.94 -8.28
CA PRO A 24 -10.30 8.40 -8.25
C PRO A 24 -10.47 8.92 -6.82
N SER A 25 -9.43 9.53 -6.27
CA SER A 25 -9.54 10.27 -4.99
C SER A 25 -10.68 11.30 -5.01
N LYS A 26 -10.91 11.95 -6.17
CA LYS A 26 -12.05 12.86 -6.38
C LYS A 26 -13.41 12.19 -6.24
N ALA A 27 -13.54 10.92 -6.59
CA ALA A 27 -14.80 10.19 -6.41
C ALA A 27 -15.05 9.90 -4.93
N TYR A 28 -14.00 9.60 -4.16
CA TYR A 28 -14.11 9.51 -2.71
C TYR A 28 -14.58 10.83 -2.08
N ASP A 29 -13.96 11.95 -2.46
CA ASP A 29 -14.31 13.27 -1.95
C ASP A 29 -15.76 13.64 -2.33
N PHE A 30 -16.17 13.38 -3.57
CA PHE A 30 -17.55 13.59 -4.03
C PHE A 30 -18.54 12.81 -3.16
N VAL A 31 -18.39 11.49 -3.05
CA VAL A 31 -19.29 10.65 -2.24
C VAL A 31 -19.28 11.11 -0.79
N ARG A 32 -18.13 11.47 -0.24
CA ARG A 32 -18.03 11.96 1.13
C ARG A 32 -18.84 13.25 1.33
N GLU A 33 -18.76 14.21 0.43
CA GLU A 33 -19.54 15.45 0.51
C GLU A 33 -21.03 15.21 0.23
N THR A 34 -21.39 14.33 -0.71
CA THR A 34 -22.79 13.97 -1.00
C THR A 34 -23.48 13.33 0.19
N PHE A 35 -22.78 12.47 0.94
CA PHE A 35 -23.33 11.74 2.09
C PHE A 35 -22.98 12.40 3.43
N ALA A 36 -23.07 13.73 3.52
CA ALA A 36 -22.91 14.49 4.77
C ALA A 36 -21.65 14.13 5.59
N LYS A 37 -20.54 13.84 4.91
CA LYS A 37 -19.25 13.44 5.50
C LYS A 37 -19.32 12.16 6.34
N SER A 38 -20.24 11.25 5.99
CA SER A 38 -20.42 9.95 6.63
C SER A 38 -19.26 8.97 6.36
N LEU A 39 -18.45 9.24 5.33
CA LEU A 39 -17.22 8.49 5.07
C LEU A 39 -16.07 8.95 5.99
N PRO A 40 -15.10 8.06 6.28
CA PRO A 40 -13.93 8.41 7.08
C PRO A 40 -13.21 9.69 6.57
N HIS A 41 -12.45 10.35 7.43
CA HIS A 41 -11.65 11.48 6.98
C HIS A 41 -10.49 10.99 6.09
N PRO A 42 -10.07 11.72 5.03
CA PRO A 42 -8.92 11.33 4.21
C PRO A 42 -7.63 11.10 5.00
N GLN A 43 -7.42 11.80 6.13
CA GLN A 43 -6.30 11.51 7.02
C GLN A 43 -6.36 10.11 7.64
N THR A 44 -7.57 9.60 7.93
CA THR A 44 -7.77 8.23 8.39
C THR A 44 -7.37 7.23 7.31
N LEU A 45 -7.73 7.50 6.04
CA LEU A 45 -7.30 6.68 4.91
C LEU A 45 -5.78 6.68 4.75
N ARG A 46 -5.13 7.83 4.86
CA ARG A 46 -3.65 7.93 4.83
C ARG A 46 -3.00 7.05 5.90
N LYS A 47 -3.54 7.05 7.13
CA LYS A 47 -3.07 6.16 8.21
C LYS A 47 -3.27 4.68 7.86
N TRP A 48 -4.36 4.34 7.17
CA TRP A 48 -4.61 2.97 6.73
C TRP A 48 -3.70 2.52 5.59
N TYR A 49 -3.32 3.41 4.67
CA TYR A 49 -2.33 3.12 3.62
C TYR A 49 -0.91 2.98 4.16
N ALA A 50 -0.56 3.70 5.24
CA ALA A 50 0.79 3.66 5.81
C ALA A 50 1.20 2.29 6.39
N ASN A 51 0.25 1.36 6.56
CA ASN A 51 0.50 0.04 7.14
C ASN A 51 0.85 -1.06 6.12
N VAL A 52 1.09 -0.73 4.85
CA VAL A 52 1.45 -1.72 3.83
C VAL A 52 2.98 -1.81 3.74
N GLY A 53 3.53 -3.02 3.83
CA GLY A 53 4.97 -3.26 3.71
C GLY A 53 5.47 -2.97 2.29
N GLY A 54 5.91 -1.74 2.04
CA GLY A 54 6.44 -1.28 0.75
C GLY A 54 7.96 -1.12 0.73
N GLY A 55 8.69 -1.98 1.45
CA GLY A 55 10.15 -2.00 1.44
C GLY A 55 10.71 -2.58 0.12
N PRO A 56 12.01 -2.39 -0.15
CA PRO A 56 12.68 -3.03 -1.28
C PRO A 56 12.71 -4.56 -1.09
N GLY A 57 12.86 -5.29 -2.20
CA GLY A 57 12.80 -6.76 -2.23
C GLY A 57 11.40 -7.33 -2.51
N PHE A 58 11.17 -8.58 -2.12
CA PHE A 58 9.90 -9.27 -2.37
C PHE A 58 8.84 -8.93 -1.33
N THR A 59 7.63 -8.61 -1.80
CA THR A 59 6.44 -8.41 -0.98
C THR A 59 5.98 -9.74 -0.37
N GLN A 60 5.95 -9.85 0.96
CA GLN A 60 5.55 -11.07 1.66
C GLN A 60 4.11 -11.47 1.35
N GLU A 61 3.23 -10.49 1.18
CA GLU A 61 1.83 -10.69 0.83
C GLU A 61 1.66 -11.42 -0.51
N VAL A 62 2.53 -11.13 -1.49
CA VAL A 62 2.54 -11.82 -2.79
C VAL A 62 2.98 -13.27 -2.60
N HIS A 63 4.03 -13.50 -1.81
CA HIS A 63 4.53 -14.83 -1.52
C HIS A 63 3.50 -15.70 -0.79
N ASP A 64 2.81 -15.16 0.22
CA ASP A 64 1.76 -15.86 0.96
C ASP A 64 0.55 -16.18 0.06
N THR A 65 0.20 -15.25 -0.84
CA THR A 65 -0.86 -15.46 -1.82
C THR A 65 -0.49 -16.58 -2.80
N LEU A 66 0.74 -16.61 -3.30
CA LEU A 66 1.24 -17.66 -4.17
C LEU A 66 1.23 -19.02 -3.46
N LYS A 67 1.72 -19.10 -2.22
CA LYS A 67 1.64 -20.32 -1.40
C LYS A 67 0.21 -20.82 -1.23
N SER A 68 -0.72 -19.92 -0.92
CA SER A 68 -2.14 -20.27 -0.80
C SER A 68 -2.71 -20.81 -2.11
N LYS A 69 -2.33 -20.21 -3.25
CA LYS A 69 -2.79 -20.63 -4.58
C LYS A 69 -2.24 -22.00 -4.97
N VAL A 70 -0.95 -22.25 -4.72
CA VAL A 70 -0.31 -23.55 -4.97
C VAL A 70 -0.96 -24.64 -4.12
N SER A 71 -1.18 -24.37 -2.82
CA SER A 71 -1.78 -25.33 -1.89
C SER A 71 -3.21 -25.75 -2.26
N LYS A 72 -3.96 -24.86 -2.93
CA LYS A 72 -5.33 -25.12 -3.39
C LYS A 72 -5.39 -25.74 -4.79
N SER A 73 -4.30 -25.71 -5.53
CA SER A 73 -4.24 -26.25 -6.89
C SER A 73 -3.91 -27.74 -6.87
N LYS A 74 -4.62 -28.52 -7.69
CA LYS A 74 -4.29 -29.94 -7.92
C LYS A 74 -3.19 -30.13 -8.97
N SER A 75 -2.86 -29.07 -9.70
CA SER A 75 -1.89 -29.08 -10.80
C SER A 75 -0.73 -28.13 -10.50
N VAL A 76 0.43 -28.42 -11.09
CA VAL A 76 1.61 -27.55 -11.02
C VAL A 76 1.26 -26.18 -11.61
N ILE A 77 1.54 -25.13 -10.84
CA ILE A 77 1.39 -23.75 -11.30
C ILE A 77 2.74 -23.33 -11.89
N VAL A 78 2.75 -22.99 -13.17
CA VAL A 78 3.91 -22.41 -13.86
C VAL A 78 3.66 -20.91 -14.02
N CYS A 79 4.66 -20.09 -13.69
CA CYS A 79 4.62 -18.64 -13.88
C CYS A 79 5.92 -18.14 -14.50
N SER A 80 5.85 -17.01 -15.20
CA SER A 80 7.00 -16.23 -15.64
C SER A 80 7.20 -15.03 -14.71
N LEU A 81 8.46 -14.72 -14.41
CA LEU A 81 8.84 -13.49 -13.74
C LEU A 81 9.36 -12.51 -14.78
N MET A 82 8.69 -11.37 -14.91
CA MET A 82 9.11 -10.27 -15.80
C MET A 82 9.56 -9.11 -14.93
N VAL A 83 10.73 -8.55 -15.23
CA VAL A 83 11.34 -7.44 -14.50
C VAL A 83 11.74 -6.38 -15.53
N ASP A 84 11.43 -5.13 -15.22
CA ASP A 84 11.80 -3.96 -16.02
C ASP A 84 12.18 -2.82 -15.08
N GLU A 85 13.02 -1.90 -15.55
CA GLU A 85 13.49 -0.75 -14.79
C GLU A 85 12.74 0.53 -15.20
N MET A 86 12.34 1.33 -14.21
CA MET A 86 11.72 2.63 -14.45
C MET A 86 12.57 3.73 -13.82
N CYS A 87 12.98 4.72 -14.63
CA CYS A 87 13.72 5.87 -14.13
C CYS A 87 12.83 6.73 -13.22
N ILE A 88 13.25 6.91 -11.97
CA ILE A 88 12.62 7.80 -10.99
C ILE A 88 13.52 9.02 -10.79
N ARG A 89 12.91 10.16 -10.45
CA ARG A 89 13.65 11.39 -10.13
C ARG A 89 14.68 11.11 -9.03
N ARG A 90 15.95 11.40 -9.32
CA ARG A 90 17.05 11.30 -8.34
C ARG A 90 16.84 12.32 -7.24
N LYS A 91 16.37 11.85 -6.09
CA LYS A 91 16.16 12.66 -4.89
C LYS A 91 16.27 11.76 -3.66
N VAL A 92 16.91 12.26 -2.61
CA VAL A 92 16.92 11.64 -1.29
C VAL A 92 15.95 12.41 -0.40
N GLU A 93 15.08 11.68 0.31
CA GLU A 93 14.05 12.23 1.19
C GLU A 93 14.08 11.54 2.56
N TRP A 94 13.90 12.32 3.63
CA TRP A 94 13.74 11.79 4.98
C TRP A 94 12.28 11.45 5.26
N THR A 95 12.00 10.19 5.59
CA THR A 95 10.63 9.70 5.89
C THR A 95 10.22 9.88 7.35
N GLY A 96 11.04 10.55 8.17
CA GLY A 96 10.88 10.59 9.63
C GLY A 96 11.54 9.42 10.36
N LYS A 97 11.85 8.33 9.66
CA LYS A 97 12.47 7.11 10.23
C LYS A 97 13.76 6.72 9.52
N LYS A 98 13.80 6.86 8.19
CA LYS A 98 14.96 6.53 7.37
C LYS A 98 15.09 7.50 6.19
N LEU A 99 16.31 7.63 5.68
CA LEU A 99 16.55 8.23 4.38
C LEU A 99 16.08 7.24 3.31
N CYS A 100 15.25 7.72 2.40
CA CYS A 100 14.77 6.98 1.25
C CYS A 100 15.20 7.71 -0.02
N GLY A 101 15.51 6.96 -1.06
CA GLY A 101 16.12 7.48 -2.29
C GLY A 101 17.47 6.82 -2.52
N LEU A 102 18.03 7.03 -3.71
CA LEU A 102 19.04 6.13 -4.31
C LEU A 102 18.42 4.77 -4.69
N ILE A 103 19.19 3.98 -5.44
CA ILE A 103 18.75 2.68 -5.95
C ILE A 103 19.02 1.65 -4.85
N ASP A 104 17.96 1.07 -4.28
CA ASP A 104 18.02 0.01 -3.29
C ASP A 104 17.10 -1.13 -3.76
N TYR A 105 17.70 -2.23 -4.20
CA TYR A 105 16.98 -3.42 -4.68
C TYR A 105 16.61 -4.38 -3.53
N GLY A 106 17.03 -4.11 -2.29
CA GLY A 106 16.76 -4.98 -1.14
C GLY A 106 17.60 -6.26 -1.16
N THR A 107 18.71 -6.25 -1.92
CA THR A 107 19.77 -7.24 -1.88
C THR A 107 20.88 -6.72 -0.98
N ASP A 108 21.49 -7.57 -0.14
CA ASP A 108 22.60 -7.19 0.78
C ASP A 108 23.90 -6.76 0.06
N THR A 109 23.81 -6.40 -1.22
CA THR A 109 24.89 -5.92 -2.07
C THR A 109 25.00 -4.40 -1.91
N ASN A 110 25.91 -3.95 -1.06
CA ASN A 110 26.36 -2.56 -1.02
C ASN A 110 27.14 -2.26 -2.30
N ASP A 111 26.48 -1.84 -3.37
CA ASP A 111 27.16 -1.27 -4.53
C ASP A 111 27.02 0.25 -4.49
N ASP A 112 27.89 0.87 -3.67
CA ASP A 112 28.07 2.32 -3.59
C ASP A 112 29.03 2.84 -4.70
N SER A 113 29.24 2.08 -5.77
CA SER A 113 30.10 2.46 -6.89
C SER A 113 29.35 3.31 -7.92
N LEU A 114 29.24 4.62 -7.67
CA LEU A 114 28.93 5.63 -8.70
C LEU A 114 29.97 6.75 -8.71
#